data_AF-A0A7R9MKK0-F1
#
_entry.id   AF-A0A7R9MKK0-F1
#
_cell.length_a   1.000
_cell.length_b   1.000
_cell.length_c   1.000
_cell.angle_alpha   90.00
_cell.angle_beta   90.00
_cell.angle_gamma   90.00
#
_symmetry.space_group_name_H-M   'P 1'
#
loop_
_entity.id
_entity.type
_entity.pdbx_description
1 polymer ?
#
loop_
_entity_poly.entity_id
_entity_poly.type
_entity_poly.pdbx_seq_one_letter_code
_entity_poly.pdbx_strand_id
1 'polypeptide(L)'
;MPATFTWLMAMNILYKNGSRWDYPTKQLTYKVMEQNKVVPDVIDTIPKHIIKVHYSSGVDVNLGNELTPLLVKDEPTVEWVAEEGVYYTLVMTDPDVGERSEIKHWLVVNIPGSDVSKGETLAAYRGSGPPLEPPPHRYIFLVYKQPGHLKHSETPVGFDSVEGRICFKVREFAKKYNLGEPYAGNLYVAKGDAYSEERRAQRRQQQNK
;
A
#
# COMPACT_ATOMS: atom_id res chain seq x y z
N MET A 1 0.19 38.25 -9.68
CA MET A 1 0.14 36.91 -10.30
C MET A 1 1.21 36.06 -9.62
N PRO A 2 0.89 34.95 -8.93
CA PRO A 2 1.94 34.10 -8.40
C PRO A 2 2.37 33.10 -9.48
N ALA A 3 3.66 33.07 -9.76
CA ALA A 3 4.26 32.05 -10.60
C ALA A 3 4.14 30.70 -9.89
N THR A 4 3.44 29.75 -10.50
CA THR A 4 3.42 28.36 -10.07
C THR A 4 4.79 27.76 -10.38
N PHE A 5 5.61 27.59 -9.35
CA PHE A 5 6.80 26.74 -9.41
C PHE A 5 6.35 25.28 -9.50
N THR A 6 6.23 24.76 -10.72
CA THR A 6 6.17 23.31 -10.95
C THR A 6 7.54 22.74 -10.62
N TRP A 7 7.66 22.06 -9.47
CA TRP A 7 8.80 21.21 -9.19
C TRP A 7 8.83 20.08 -10.23
N LEU A 8 9.77 20.15 -11.19
CA LEU A 8 10.08 19.01 -12.04
C LEU A 8 10.73 17.94 -11.15
N MET A 9 9.95 16.99 -10.66
CA MET A 9 10.53 15.74 -10.18
C MET A 9 11.17 15.03 -11.38
N ALA A 10 12.41 14.56 -11.24
CA ALA A 10 13.05 13.79 -12.29
C ALA A 10 12.26 12.50 -12.53
N MET A 11 11.55 12.43 -13.66
CA MET A 11 10.75 11.30 -14.10
C MET A 11 11.33 10.71 -15.39
N ASN A 12 11.44 9.38 -15.43
CA ASN A 12 11.72 8.60 -16.62
C ASN A 12 10.42 8.31 -17.36
N ILE A 13 10.49 8.16 -18.69
CA ILE A 13 9.35 7.79 -19.54
C ILE A 13 9.57 6.38 -20.09
N LEU A 14 8.58 5.51 -19.94
CA LEU A 14 8.52 4.21 -20.59
C LEU A 14 7.20 4.09 -21.38
N TYR A 15 7.23 3.41 -22.52
CA TYR A 15 6.04 3.05 -23.28
C TYR A 15 5.84 1.53 -23.22
N LYS A 16 4.65 1.07 -22.83
CA LYS A 16 4.26 -0.34 -22.85
C LYS A 16 2.81 -0.46 -23.33
N ASN A 17 2.55 -1.31 -24.33
CA ASN A 17 1.24 -1.53 -24.95
C ASN A 17 0.52 -0.23 -25.38
N GLY A 18 1.26 0.77 -25.87
CA GLY A 18 0.72 2.06 -26.31
C GLY A 18 0.48 3.08 -25.20
N SER A 19 0.62 2.70 -23.92
CA SER A 19 0.44 3.60 -22.79
C SER A 19 1.77 4.25 -22.37
N ARG A 20 1.74 5.57 -22.12
CA ARG A 20 2.85 6.33 -21.52
C ARG A 20 2.91 6.09 -20.02
N TRP A 21 4.10 5.83 -19.51
CA TRP A 21 4.37 5.72 -18.10
C TRP A 21 5.46 6.69 -17.68
N ASP A 22 5.10 7.68 -16.88
CA ASP A 22 6.06 8.51 -16.17
C ASP A 22 6.39 7.84 -14.82
N TYR A 23 7.67 7.57 -14.56
CA TYR A 23 8.15 6.96 -13.33
C TYR A 23 9.21 7.84 -12.67
N PRO A 24 9.13 8.09 -11.36
CA PRO A 24 10.25 8.62 -10.58
C PRO A 24 11.57 7.91 -10.93
N THR A 25 12.66 8.69 -11.02
CA THR A 25 13.98 8.08 -11.16
C THR A 25 14.22 7.08 -10.04
N LYS A 26 14.98 6.00 -10.34
CA LYS A 26 15.39 5.00 -9.35
C LYS A 26 15.97 5.67 -8.10
N GLN A 27 16.78 6.71 -8.25
CA GLN A 27 17.36 7.47 -7.12
C GLN A 27 16.31 8.13 -6.22
N LEU A 28 15.26 8.71 -6.80
CA LEU A 28 14.19 9.34 -6.01
C LEU A 28 13.41 8.30 -5.19
N THR A 29 13.02 7.18 -5.81
CA THR A 29 12.34 6.08 -5.11
C THR A 29 13.18 5.54 -3.96
N TYR A 30 14.49 5.34 -4.20
CA TYR A 30 15.41 4.87 -3.17
C TYR A 30 15.45 5.83 -1.98
N LYS A 31 15.67 7.12 -2.26
CA LYS A 31 15.74 8.15 -1.24
C LYS A 31 14.47 8.21 -0.40
N VAL A 32 13.29 8.16 -1.02
CA VAL A 32 12.01 8.23 -0.28
C VAL A 32 11.83 7.00 0.62
N MET A 33 12.09 5.79 0.11
CA MET A 33 11.89 4.55 0.86
C MET A 33 12.81 4.48 2.09
N GLU A 34 14.05 4.94 1.98
CA GLU A 34 14.99 5.05 3.11
C GLU A 34 14.62 6.18 4.08
N GLN A 35 14.27 7.37 3.56
CA GLN A 35 13.89 8.52 4.40
C GLN A 35 12.66 8.24 5.27
N ASN A 36 11.70 7.48 4.73
CA ASN A 36 10.51 7.05 5.46
C ASN A 36 10.74 5.74 6.23
N LYS A 37 11.98 5.24 6.28
CA LYS A 37 12.38 3.99 6.96
C LYS A 37 11.56 2.76 6.52
N VAL A 38 10.97 2.78 5.34
CA VAL A 38 10.31 1.59 4.75
C VAL A 38 11.33 0.46 4.64
N VAL A 39 12.53 0.82 4.22
CA VAL A 39 13.75 0.05 4.44
C VAL A 39 14.49 0.69 5.63
N PRO A 40 14.82 -0.05 6.71
CA PRO A 40 14.68 -1.50 6.87
C PRO A 40 13.42 -1.95 7.64
N ASP A 41 12.53 -1.05 8.09
CA ASP A 41 11.50 -1.41 9.06
C ASP A 41 10.54 -2.49 8.52
N VAL A 42 10.14 -2.37 7.25
CA VAL A 42 9.08 -3.19 6.62
C VAL A 42 9.65 -4.20 5.63
N ILE A 43 10.62 -3.77 4.81
CA ILE A 43 11.25 -4.58 3.77
C ILE A 43 12.77 -4.42 3.79
N ASP A 44 13.49 -5.43 3.29
CA ASP A 44 14.96 -5.46 3.28
C ASP A 44 15.58 -4.86 2.02
N THR A 45 14.83 -4.87 0.92
CA THR A 45 15.33 -4.41 -0.39
C THR A 45 14.32 -3.49 -1.05
N ILE A 46 14.85 -2.50 -1.78
CA ILE A 46 14.03 -1.48 -2.43
C ILE A 46 13.36 -2.09 -3.67
N PRO A 47 12.03 -1.94 -3.84
CA PRO A 47 11.33 -2.49 -4.99
C PRO A 47 11.89 -1.94 -6.31
N LYS A 48 11.96 -2.80 -7.34
CA LYS A 48 12.51 -2.44 -8.66
C LYS A 48 11.54 -1.60 -9.48
N HIS A 49 10.24 -1.75 -9.22
CA HIS A 49 9.17 -1.07 -9.92
C HIS A 49 8.34 -0.21 -8.97
N ILE A 50 7.51 0.65 -9.54
CA ILE A 50 6.56 1.49 -8.79
C ILE A 50 5.16 0.99 -9.08
N ILE A 51 4.35 0.88 -8.03
CA ILE A 51 2.91 0.69 -8.14
C ILE A 51 2.24 2.07 -8.25
N LYS A 52 1.43 2.27 -9.29
CA LYS A 52 0.53 3.41 -9.40
C LYS A 52 -0.70 3.12 -8.57
N VAL A 53 -1.10 4.09 -7.75
CA VAL A 53 -2.29 3.98 -6.90
C VAL A 53 -3.07 5.27 -7.06
N HIS A 54 -4.29 5.14 -7.58
CA HIS A 54 -5.19 6.25 -7.85
C HIS A 54 -6.50 6.05 -7.09
N TYR A 55 -6.90 7.05 -6.33
CA TYR A 55 -8.15 7.04 -5.58
C TYR A 55 -9.25 7.76 -6.37
N SER A 56 -10.49 7.27 -6.26
CA SER A 56 -11.67 7.88 -6.90
C SER A 56 -11.96 9.32 -6.43
N SER A 57 -11.36 9.74 -5.30
CA SER A 57 -11.37 11.12 -4.82
C SER A 57 -10.50 12.07 -5.67
N GLY A 58 -9.75 11.55 -6.64
CA GLY A 58 -8.89 12.30 -7.56
C GLY A 58 -7.45 12.48 -7.09
N VAL A 59 -7.02 11.77 -6.03
CA VAL A 59 -5.63 11.84 -5.53
C VAL A 59 -4.82 10.60 -5.92
N ASP A 60 -3.53 10.84 -6.17
CA ASP A 60 -2.54 9.79 -6.44
C ASP A 60 -1.58 9.63 -5.27
N VAL A 61 -1.10 8.39 -5.09
CA VAL A 61 0.02 8.10 -4.19
C VAL A 61 1.32 8.38 -4.90
N ASN A 62 2.09 9.34 -4.37
CA ASN A 62 3.29 9.89 -4.98
C ASN A 62 4.46 9.86 -3.99
N LEU A 63 4.97 8.67 -3.69
CA LEU A 63 6.22 8.45 -2.95
C LEU A 63 6.34 9.31 -1.66
N GLY A 64 5.41 9.10 -0.73
CA GLY A 64 5.46 9.71 0.61
C GLY A 64 4.71 11.04 0.73
N ASN A 65 3.89 11.42 -0.25
CA ASN A 65 2.99 12.55 -0.12
C ASN A 65 2.02 12.35 1.07
N GLU A 66 1.57 13.45 1.66
CA GLU A 66 0.57 13.42 2.73
C GLU A 66 -0.84 13.37 2.12
N LEU A 67 -1.64 12.37 2.52
CA LEU A 67 -3.04 12.21 2.13
C LEU A 67 -3.92 12.13 3.39
N THR A 68 -5.17 12.59 3.28
CA THR A 68 -6.11 12.56 4.40
C THR A 68 -6.91 11.25 4.40
N PRO A 69 -7.27 10.72 5.58
CA PRO A 69 -8.13 9.54 5.71
C PRO A 69 -9.43 9.61 4.88
N LEU A 70 -10.04 10.80 4.77
CA LEU A 70 -11.23 10.99 3.94
C LEU A 70 -10.97 10.74 2.45
N LEU A 71 -9.83 11.21 1.92
CA LEU A 71 -9.48 11.05 0.50
C LEU A 71 -9.15 9.59 0.13
N VAL A 72 -8.69 8.81 1.10
CA VAL A 72 -8.26 7.41 0.93
C VAL A 72 -9.23 6.42 1.58
N LYS A 73 -10.51 6.79 1.71
CA LYS A 73 -11.50 5.94 2.40
C LYS A 73 -11.94 4.73 1.58
N ASP A 74 -11.98 4.87 0.26
CA ASP A 74 -12.48 3.88 -0.70
C ASP A 74 -11.31 3.16 -1.38
N GLU A 75 -11.54 1.94 -1.85
CA GLU A 75 -10.53 1.12 -2.52
C GLU A 75 -9.98 1.84 -3.78
N PRO A 76 -8.65 1.98 -3.92
CA PRO A 76 -8.05 2.62 -5.08
C PRO A 76 -7.95 1.66 -6.26
N THR A 77 -7.87 2.22 -7.47
CA THR A 77 -7.35 1.49 -8.63
C THR A 77 -5.83 1.42 -8.53
N VAL A 78 -5.26 0.25 -8.78
CA VAL A 78 -3.81 0.04 -8.73
C VAL A 78 -3.28 -0.62 -9.98
N GLU A 79 -2.08 -0.22 -10.39
CA GLU A 79 -1.43 -0.76 -11.58
C GLU A 79 0.09 -0.87 -11.38
N TRP A 80 0.69 -1.91 -11.97
CA TRP A 80 2.14 -2.07 -12.04
C TRP A 80 2.53 -2.74 -13.36
N VAL A 81 3.82 -2.71 -13.68
CA VAL A 81 4.34 -3.40 -14.87
C VAL A 81 4.31 -4.90 -14.62
N ALA A 82 3.27 -5.60 -15.05
CA ALA A 82 3.20 -7.05 -14.89
C ALA A 82 3.86 -7.82 -16.04
N GLU A 83 4.39 -8.99 -15.72
CA GLU A 83 4.84 -10.02 -16.66
C GLU A 83 3.69 -10.97 -17.01
N GLU A 84 3.66 -11.42 -18.26
CA GLU A 84 2.64 -12.33 -18.77
C GLU A 84 2.76 -13.71 -18.11
N GLY A 85 1.62 -14.32 -17.77
CA GLY A 85 1.56 -15.64 -17.12
C GLY A 85 2.03 -15.68 -15.66
N VAL A 86 2.39 -14.53 -15.07
CA VAL A 86 2.86 -14.43 -13.68
C VAL A 86 1.70 -14.02 -12.76
N TYR A 87 1.64 -14.64 -11.58
CA TYR A 87 0.75 -14.25 -10.50
C TYR A 87 1.45 -13.33 -9.51
N TYR A 88 0.68 -12.41 -8.90
CA TYR A 88 1.18 -11.43 -7.97
C TYR A 88 0.38 -11.41 -6.67
N THR A 89 1.07 -10.99 -5.61
CA THR A 89 0.47 -10.62 -4.32
C THR A 89 0.54 -9.11 -4.17
N LEU A 90 -0.57 -8.49 -3.79
CA LEU A 90 -0.66 -7.10 -3.39
C LEU A 90 -0.89 -6.99 -1.88
N VAL A 91 -0.11 -6.15 -1.21
CA VAL A 91 -0.25 -5.80 0.20
C VAL A 91 -0.31 -4.28 0.35
N MET A 92 -1.25 -3.80 1.16
CA MET A 92 -1.19 -2.48 1.79
C MET A 92 -1.02 -2.67 3.29
N THR A 93 0.02 -2.08 3.86
CA THR A 93 0.38 -2.28 5.28
C THR A 93 0.69 -0.97 6.00
N ASP A 94 0.36 -0.92 7.30
CA ASP A 94 0.62 0.18 8.23
C ASP A 94 1.53 -0.34 9.37
N PRO A 95 2.82 0.02 9.40
CA PRO A 95 3.76 -0.45 10.42
C PRO A 95 3.71 0.36 11.72
N ASP A 96 2.95 1.45 11.78
CA ASP A 96 3.05 2.47 12.83
C ASP A 96 1.96 2.34 13.91
N VAL A 97 1.44 1.13 14.14
CA VAL A 97 0.42 0.88 15.15
C VAL A 97 1.04 0.35 16.44
N GLY A 98 1.31 1.26 17.38
CA GLY A 98 1.95 0.90 18.66
C GLY A 98 3.39 0.41 18.47
N GLU A 99 4.02 -0.10 19.54
CA GLU A 99 5.48 -0.26 19.53
C GLU A 99 6.02 -1.15 18.40
N ARG A 100 5.28 -2.17 17.91
CA ARG A 100 5.71 -3.03 16.77
C ARG A 100 4.57 -3.72 16.00
N SER A 101 3.32 -3.29 16.10
CA SER A 101 2.22 -4.01 15.44
C SER A 101 2.01 -3.45 14.04
N GLU A 102 2.30 -4.26 13.03
CA GLU A 102 1.95 -3.92 11.66
C GLU A 102 0.53 -4.43 11.37
N ILE A 103 -0.27 -3.61 10.69
CA ILE A 103 -1.65 -3.92 10.31
C ILE A 103 -1.73 -4.06 8.79
N LYS A 104 -2.30 -5.17 8.31
CA LYS A 104 -2.68 -5.29 6.90
C LYS A 104 -4.01 -4.57 6.62
N HIS A 105 -3.92 -3.52 5.80
CA HIS A 105 -5.06 -2.77 5.30
C HIS A 105 -5.70 -3.40 4.07
N TRP A 106 -4.89 -4.07 3.24
CA TRP A 106 -5.36 -4.80 2.05
C TRP A 106 -4.39 -5.95 1.76
N LEU A 107 -4.93 -7.12 1.42
CA LEU A 107 -4.13 -8.28 1.00
C LEU A 107 -4.90 -9.06 -0.07
N VAL A 108 -4.33 -9.14 -1.26
CA VAL A 108 -4.88 -9.90 -2.39
C VAL A 108 -3.76 -10.76 -2.96
N VAL A 109 -4.03 -12.05 -3.15
CA VAL A 109 -3.08 -13.02 -3.73
C VAL A 109 -3.61 -13.53 -5.06
N ASN A 110 -2.80 -14.31 -5.78
CA ASN A 110 -3.19 -14.96 -7.03
C ASN A 110 -3.71 -13.99 -8.09
N ILE A 111 -3.20 -12.77 -8.11
CA ILE A 111 -3.57 -11.74 -9.10
C ILE A 111 -2.90 -12.10 -10.44
N PRO A 112 -3.65 -12.44 -11.49
CA PRO A 112 -3.05 -12.69 -12.80
C PRO A 112 -2.63 -11.36 -13.44
N GLY A 113 -1.33 -11.19 -13.68
CA GLY A 113 -0.79 -9.94 -14.21
C GLY A 113 -0.97 -8.76 -13.24
N SER A 114 -1.77 -7.77 -13.61
CA SER A 114 -2.10 -6.61 -12.76
C SER A 114 -3.61 -6.43 -12.53
N ASP A 115 -4.41 -7.44 -12.87
CA ASP A 115 -5.87 -7.39 -12.75
C ASP A 115 -6.31 -7.86 -11.35
N VAL A 116 -6.29 -6.92 -10.39
CA VAL A 116 -6.62 -7.20 -8.98
C VAL A 116 -8.01 -7.81 -8.81
N SER A 117 -8.96 -7.49 -9.70
CA SER A 117 -10.33 -8.02 -9.65
C SER A 117 -10.40 -9.54 -9.85
N LYS A 118 -9.37 -10.15 -10.43
CA LYS A 118 -9.26 -11.60 -10.65
C LYS A 118 -8.43 -12.31 -9.57
N GLY A 119 -7.92 -11.58 -8.57
CA GLY A 119 -7.20 -12.16 -7.45
C GLY A 119 -8.13 -12.70 -6.36
N GLU A 120 -7.52 -13.34 -5.36
CA GLU A 120 -8.17 -13.82 -4.16
C GLU A 120 -7.91 -12.86 -3.00
N THR A 121 -8.96 -12.18 -2.52
CA THR A 121 -8.85 -11.21 -1.43
C THR A 121 -8.83 -11.91 -0.06
N LEU A 122 -7.68 -11.83 0.63
CA LEU A 122 -7.51 -12.37 1.99
C LEU A 122 -7.74 -11.31 3.07
N ALA A 123 -7.59 -10.03 2.74
CA ALA A 123 -8.04 -8.94 3.58
C ALA A 123 -8.61 -7.86 2.68
N ALA A 124 -9.92 -7.59 2.76
CA ALA A 124 -10.58 -6.55 1.97
C ALA A 124 -9.96 -5.17 2.26
N TYR A 125 -10.02 -4.25 1.30
CA TYR A 125 -9.47 -2.92 1.48
C TYR A 125 -10.10 -2.22 2.70
N ARG A 126 -9.24 -1.57 3.48
CA ARG A 126 -9.64 -0.71 4.59
C ARG A 126 -8.82 0.56 4.54
N GLY A 127 -9.49 1.70 4.33
CA GLY A 127 -8.83 3.00 4.29
C GLY A 127 -8.08 3.36 5.57
N SER A 128 -7.22 4.38 5.47
CA SER A 128 -6.44 4.90 6.60
C SER A 128 -7.32 5.36 7.74
N GLY A 129 -6.85 5.16 8.97
CA GLY A 129 -7.54 5.63 10.17
C GLY A 129 -6.59 5.87 11.35
N PRO A 130 -5.48 6.59 11.14
CA PRO A 130 -4.53 6.89 12.21
C PRO A 130 -5.20 7.75 13.30
N PRO A 131 -4.64 7.79 14.52
CA PRO A 131 -5.03 8.76 15.54
C PRO A 131 -4.82 10.22 15.06
N LEU A 132 -5.54 11.17 15.69
CA LEU A 132 -5.29 12.60 15.47
C LEU A 132 -3.90 13.03 15.95
N GLU A 133 -3.41 12.38 17.00
CA GLU A 133 -2.12 12.69 17.60
C GLU A 133 -0.97 12.19 16.71
N PRO A 134 0.09 13.00 16.55
CA PRO A 134 1.28 12.59 15.82
C PRO A 134 2.01 11.43 16.53
N PRO A 135 2.86 10.68 15.80
CA PRO A 135 3.30 10.91 14.41
C PRO A 135 2.29 10.43 13.34
N PRO A 136 2.38 10.94 12.09
CA PRO A 136 1.63 10.36 10.98
C PRO A 136 2.00 8.90 10.75
N HIS A 137 1.03 8.10 10.31
CA HIS A 137 1.25 6.70 9.94
C HIS A 137 1.66 6.59 8.47
N ARG A 138 2.55 5.63 8.18
CA ARG A 138 2.95 5.25 6.82
C ARG A 138 2.00 4.19 6.29
N TYR A 139 1.51 4.40 5.07
CA TYR A 139 0.69 3.43 4.36
C TYR A 139 1.44 2.97 3.12
N ILE A 140 1.90 1.73 3.15
CA ILE A 140 2.87 1.20 2.20
C ILE A 140 2.20 0.15 1.33
N PHE A 141 2.21 0.37 0.02
CA PHE A 141 1.81 -0.62 -0.98
C PHE A 141 3.02 -1.39 -1.46
N LEU A 142 2.90 -2.71 -1.47
CA LEU A 142 3.92 -3.64 -1.93
C LEU A 142 3.29 -4.68 -2.86
N VAL A 143 3.99 -4.98 -3.94
CA VAL A 143 3.64 -6.08 -4.85
C VAL A 143 4.78 -7.08 -4.84
N TYR A 144 4.45 -8.36 -4.77
CA TYR A 144 5.41 -9.45 -4.90
C TYR A 144 5.04 -10.35 -6.07
N LYS A 145 6.06 -10.90 -6.74
CA LYS A 145 5.84 -12.00 -7.67
C LYS A 145 5.61 -13.28 -6.87
N GLN A 146 4.65 -14.08 -7.32
CA GLN A 146 4.46 -15.40 -6.76
C GLN A 146 5.25 -16.43 -7.60
N PRO A 147 5.79 -17.49 -6.97
CA PRO A 147 6.42 -18.60 -7.70
C PRO A 147 5.41 -19.41 -8.55
N GLY A 148 4.12 -19.18 -8.35
CA GLY A 148 3.00 -19.78 -9.07
C GLY A 148 1.69 -19.38 -8.41
N HIS A 149 0.62 -20.13 -8.67
CA HIS A 149 -0.63 -19.96 -7.93
C HIS A 149 -0.44 -20.42 -6.48
N LEU A 150 -0.62 -19.52 -5.51
CA LEU A 150 -0.46 -19.80 -4.10
C LEU A 150 -1.62 -20.65 -3.58
N LYS A 151 -1.27 -21.59 -2.71
CA LYS A 151 -2.19 -22.26 -1.80
C LYS A 151 -2.03 -21.59 -0.45
N HIS A 152 -2.91 -20.64 -0.15
CA HIS A 152 -2.87 -19.89 1.10
C HIS A 152 -3.67 -20.61 2.20
N SER A 153 -3.41 -20.27 3.45
CA SER A 153 -4.07 -20.88 4.62
C SER A 153 -4.76 -19.84 5.50
N GLU A 154 -4.79 -18.60 5.05
CA GLU A 154 -5.31 -17.45 5.75
C GLU A 154 -6.83 -17.43 5.63
N THR A 155 -7.51 -17.19 6.74
CA THR A 155 -8.94 -16.90 6.72
C THR A 155 -9.16 -15.49 6.16
N PRO A 156 -9.98 -15.33 5.10
CA PRO A 156 -10.30 -14.01 4.57
C PRO A 156 -10.96 -13.11 5.63
N VAL A 157 -10.55 -11.85 5.69
CA VAL A 157 -11.12 -10.86 6.62
C VAL A 157 -11.82 -9.72 5.88
N GLY A 158 -13.04 -9.39 6.33
CA GLY A 158 -13.85 -8.27 5.84
C GLY A 158 -13.28 -6.90 6.22
N PHE A 159 -13.81 -5.83 5.60
CA PHE A 159 -13.33 -4.44 5.78
C PHE A 159 -13.56 -3.89 7.20
N ASP A 160 -14.53 -4.44 7.92
CA ASP A 160 -14.97 -4.09 9.26
C ASP A 160 -14.20 -4.82 10.36
N SER A 161 -13.68 -6.02 10.06
CA SER A 161 -12.89 -6.81 11.02
C SER A 161 -11.58 -6.12 11.40
N VAL A 162 -11.31 -6.07 12.71
CA VAL A 162 -9.99 -5.73 13.28
C VAL A 162 -9.18 -7.01 13.54
N GLU A 163 -9.86 -8.06 13.99
CA GLU A 163 -9.26 -9.36 14.23
C GLU A 163 -8.72 -9.95 12.92
N GLY A 164 -7.55 -10.58 13.01
CA GLY A 164 -6.85 -11.12 11.85
C GLY A 164 -6.14 -10.08 10.99
N ARG A 165 -6.28 -8.75 11.23
CA ARG A 165 -5.48 -7.72 10.54
C ARG A 165 -4.25 -7.28 11.31
N ILE A 166 -4.34 -7.26 12.63
CA ILE A 166 -3.28 -6.89 13.57
C ILE A 166 -2.17 -7.95 13.61
N CYS A 167 -1.00 -7.56 14.12
CA CYS A 167 0.18 -8.43 14.24
C CYS A 167 0.60 -9.08 12.91
N PHE A 168 0.24 -8.46 11.79
CA PHE A 168 0.72 -8.87 10.49
C PHE A 168 2.18 -8.46 10.34
N LYS A 169 2.96 -9.21 9.56
CA LYS A 169 4.30 -8.84 9.13
C LYS A 169 4.46 -9.24 7.68
N VAL A 170 4.55 -8.26 6.77
CA VAL A 170 4.70 -8.55 5.34
C VAL A 170 5.95 -9.38 5.05
N ARG A 171 7.03 -9.17 5.81
CA ARG A 171 8.28 -9.95 5.72
C ARG A 171 8.05 -11.44 6.03
N GLU A 172 7.30 -11.74 7.09
CA GLU A 172 6.96 -13.12 7.45
C GLU A 172 6.00 -13.76 6.44
N PHE A 173 5.04 -13.00 5.91
CA PHE A 173 4.15 -13.47 4.84
C PHE A 173 4.92 -13.80 3.56
N ALA A 174 5.82 -12.90 3.13
CA ALA A 174 6.67 -13.11 1.96
C ALA A 174 7.57 -14.34 2.12
N LYS A 175 8.14 -14.55 3.31
CA LYS A 175 8.93 -15.73 3.65
C LYS A 175 8.10 -17.02 3.66
N LYS A 176 6.91 -17.01 4.28
CA LYS A 176 6.00 -18.17 4.34
C LYS A 176 5.65 -18.71 2.95
N TYR A 177 5.46 -17.82 1.98
CA TYR A 177 5.03 -18.17 0.62
C TYR A 177 6.13 -18.10 -0.44
N ASN A 178 7.41 -17.96 -0.03
CA ASN A 178 8.55 -17.86 -0.94
C ASN A 178 8.37 -16.79 -2.03
N LEU A 179 7.86 -15.61 -1.65
CA LEU A 179 7.60 -14.51 -2.58
C LEU A 179 8.88 -13.76 -3.01
N GLY A 180 9.98 -13.96 -2.29
CA GLY A 180 11.25 -13.29 -2.56
C GLY A 180 11.21 -11.80 -2.22
N GLU A 181 11.87 -11.00 -3.06
CA GLU A 181 11.98 -9.55 -2.90
C GLU A 181 10.71 -8.82 -3.39
N PRO A 182 10.39 -7.65 -2.81
CA PRO A 182 9.28 -6.84 -3.31
C PRO A 182 9.56 -6.41 -4.76
N TYR A 183 8.58 -6.66 -5.62
CA TYR A 183 8.64 -6.37 -7.05
C TYR A 183 8.34 -4.90 -7.34
N ALA A 184 7.25 -4.37 -6.78
CA ALA A 184 6.86 -2.97 -6.89
C ALA A 184 6.47 -2.39 -5.53
N GLY A 185 6.61 -1.07 -5.36
CA GLY A 185 6.13 -0.41 -4.16
C GLY A 185 5.94 1.09 -4.29
N ASN A 186 5.12 1.63 -3.40
CA ASN A 186 4.80 3.05 -3.27
C ASN A 186 4.26 3.29 -1.85
N LEU A 187 4.21 4.54 -1.41
CA LEU A 187 3.67 4.88 -0.09
C LEU A 187 3.08 6.27 -0.06
N TYR A 188 2.22 6.51 0.90
CA TYR A 188 1.86 7.85 1.38
C TYR A 188 1.91 7.87 2.91
N VAL A 189 1.85 9.05 3.48
CA VAL A 189 1.67 9.25 4.93
C VAL A 189 0.31 9.88 5.20
N ALA A 190 -0.32 9.54 6.32
CA ALA A 190 -1.56 10.18 6.72
C ALA A 190 -1.55 10.56 8.19
N LYS A 191 -2.09 11.74 8.49
CA LYS A 191 -2.45 12.19 9.84
C LYS A 191 -3.93 11.94 10.07
N GLY A 192 -4.34 11.79 11.33
CA GLY A 192 -5.75 11.70 11.65
C GLY A 192 -6.48 12.99 11.27
N ASP A 193 -7.70 12.84 10.76
CA ASP A 193 -8.68 13.90 10.55
C ASP A 193 -10.00 13.61 11.30
N ALA A 194 -10.96 14.53 11.23
CA ALA A 194 -12.28 14.37 11.86
C ALA A 194 -13.00 13.07 11.42
N TYR A 195 -12.85 12.67 10.16
CA TYR A 195 -13.43 11.43 9.64
C TYR A 195 -12.82 10.19 10.32
N SER A 196 -11.50 10.14 10.44
CA SER A 196 -10.81 9.05 11.12
C SER A 196 -11.13 8.99 12.61
N GLU A 197 -11.31 10.14 13.28
CA GLU A 197 -11.72 10.21 14.68
C GLU A 197 -13.13 9.67 14.90
N GLU A 198 -14.10 10.10 14.06
CA GLU A 198 -15.47 9.60 14.11
C GLU A 198 -15.51 8.08 13.92
N ARG A 199 -14.80 7.56 12.91
CA ARG A 199 -14.70 6.12 12.69
C ARG A 199 -14.08 5.37 13.87
N ARG A 200 -13.09 5.97 14.55
CA ARG A 200 -12.49 5.39 15.76
C ARG A 200 -13.49 5.42 16.93
N ALA A 201 -14.27 6.48 17.08
CA ALA A 201 -15.30 6.59 18.11
C ALA A 201 -16.42 5.55 17.93
N GLN A 202 -16.91 5.37 16.71
CA GLN A 202 -17.92 4.34 16.38
C GLN A 202 -17.43 2.93 16.76
N ARG A 203 -16.15 2.62 16.50
CA ARG A 203 -15.56 1.32 16.87
C ARG A 203 -15.46 1.12 18.39
N ARG A 204 -15.03 2.14 19.14
CA ARG A 204 -14.98 2.06 20.61
C ARG A 204 -16.35 1.79 21.21
N GLN A 205 -17.41 2.37 20.63
CA GLN A 205 -18.78 2.13 21.07
C GLN A 205 -19.26 0.70 20.74
N GLN A 206 -18.83 0.13 19.62
CA GLN A 206 -19.17 -1.26 19.25
C GLN A 206 -18.43 -2.30 20.10
N GLN A 207 -17.19 -2.02 20.51
CA GLN A 207 -16.38 -2.92 21.34
C GLN A 207 -16.78 -2.92 22.82
N ASN A 208 -17.50 -1.88 23.27
CA ASN A 208 -17.98 -1.75 24.65
C ASN A 208 -19.43 -2.25 24.84
N LYS A 209 -20.01 -2.91 23.83
CA LYS A 209 -21.33 -3.55 23.88
C LYS A 209 -21.15 -5.07 23.86
#